data_AF-M0G348-F1
#
_entry.id   AF-M0G348-F1
#
_cell.length_a   1.000
_cell.length_b   1.000
_cell.length_c   1.000
_cell.angle_alpha   90.00
_cell.angle_beta   90.00
_cell.angle_gamma   90.00
#
_symmetry.space_group_name_H-M   'P 1'
#
loop_
_entity.id
_entity.type
_entity.pdbx_description
1 polymer ?
#
loop_
_entity_poly.entity_id
_entity_poly.type
_entity_poly.pdbx_seq_one_letter_code
_entity_poly.pdbx_strand_id
1 'polypeptide(L)'
;MGILSRTSYVIRSKINSLLNRAEDPTETLDYSYEKMRDELQQVKQGIADLTTQKKRLEIQKRRLEENVEKHNDQAREAVQQDREDLARKALEKKQAKMSQIEELETQIASLQETQDQLVNKKDELQSRIEEFRTKKETMKARYEAAEASSRVSEAMTGVGDEMADVGRALERAEEQTDEMEARSAAMDELMDSGAFDDALSDKDSIERELEAGRTSAEVDTELETLKAEMGKSSGSSSESSADADVDVETDVTDEEVEAELEELKNEDDSSSS
;
A
#
# COMPACT_ATOMS: atom_id res chain seq x y z
N MET A 1 -32.17 0.45 -37.46
CA MET A 1 -30.83 0.77 -36.91
C MET A 1 -30.96 1.94 -35.95
N GLY A 2 -30.62 1.70 -34.68
CA GLY A 2 -31.12 2.47 -33.53
C GLY A 2 -30.38 3.78 -33.23
N ILE A 3 -31.16 4.83 -33.01
CA ILE A 3 -30.73 6.10 -32.40
C ILE A 3 -30.74 5.97 -30.85
N LEU A 4 -31.43 4.94 -30.33
CA LEU A 4 -31.54 4.64 -28.89
C LEU A 4 -30.29 3.97 -28.29
N SER A 5 -29.35 3.46 -29.10
CA SER A 5 -28.10 2.88 -28.60
C SER A 5 -27.02 3.93 -28.29
N ARG A 6 -27.12 5.14 -28.87
CA ARG A 6 -26.15 6.21 -28.61
C ARG A 6 -26.49 7.02 -27.36
N THR A 7 -27.77 7.14 -27.00
CA THR A 7 -28.20 7.83 -25.79
C THR A 7 -27.89 7.03 -24.50
N SER A 8 -27.86 5.69 -24.59
CA SER A 8 -27.46 4.83 -23.46
C SER A 8 -25.95 4.92 -23.14
N TYR A 9 -25.10 5.21 -24.12
CA TYR A 9 -23.65 5.28 -23.91
C TYR A 9 -23.20 6.62 -23.28
N VAL A 10 -23.90 7.72 -23.58
CA VAL A 10 -23.60 9.06 -23.02
C VAL A 10 -24.07 9.20 -21.57
N ILE A 11 -25.05 8.41 -21.15
CA ILE A 11 -25.49 8.37 -19.74
C ILE A 11 -24.55 7.48 -18.91
N ARG A 12 -24.08 6.34 -19.45
CA ARG A 12 -23.07 5.51 -18.76
C ARG A 12 -21.71 6.19 -18.62
N SER A 13 -21.26 6.98 -19.59
CA SER A 13 -19.97 7.69 -19.47
C SER A 13 -20.03 8.85 -18.46
N LYS A 14 -21.17 9.53 -18.32
CA LYS A 14 -21.37 10.54 -17.27
C LYS A 14 -21.60 9.94 -15.89
N ILE A 15 -22.20 8.75 -15.79
CA ILE A 15 -22.29 8.05 -14.50
C ILE A 15 -20.91 7.53 -14.10
N ASN A 16 -20.08 6.99 -15.00
CA ASN A 16 -18.68 6.65 -14.66
C ASN A 16 -17.82 7.88 -14.36
N SER A 17 -18.02 9.01 -15.04
CA SER A 17 -17.29 10.26 -14.77
C SER A 17 -17.74 10.97 -13.48
N LEU A 18 -18.96 10.74 -13.00
CA LEU A 18 -19.45 11.28 -11.73
C LEU A 18 -19.24 10.31 -10.56
N LEU A 19 -19.15 9.00 -10.82
CA LEU A 19 -18.76 7.99 -9.84
C LEU A 19 -17.24 7.95 -9.61
N ASN A 20 -16.44 8.31 -10.63
CA ASN A 20 -14.99 8.53 -10.51
C ASN A 20 -14.62 9.95 -10.08
N ARG A 21 -15.60 10.82 -9.83
CA ARG A 21 -15.41 11.99 -8.96
C ARG A 21 -15.64 11.53 -7.52
N ALA A 22 -14.86 10.54 -7.11
CA ALA A 22 -14.54 10.37 -5.71
C ALA A 22 -13.92 11.71 -5.30
N GLU A 23 -14.72 12.58 -4.67
CA GLU A 23 -14.17 13.71 -3.93
C GLU A 23 -13.07 13.12 -3.06
N ASP A 24 -11.84 13.57 -3.27
CA ASP A 24 -10.71 13.14 -2.45
C ASP A 24 -11.15 13.31 -0.99
N PRO A 25 -11.22 12.22 -0.20
CA PRO A 25 -11.70 12.30 1.16
C PRO A 25 -10.85 13.30 1.97
N THR A 26 -9.60 13.53 1.57
CA THR A 26 -8.71 14.51 2.19
C THR A 26 -9.16 15.95 1.92
N GLU A 27 -9.53 16.29 0.69
CA GLU A 27 -10.05 17.63 0.33
C GLU A 27 -11.36 17.94 1.08
N THR A 28 -12.26 16.96 1.17
CA THR A 28 -13.54 17.12 1.88
C THR A 28 -13.32 17.39 3.37
N LEU A 29 -12.34 16.70 3.98
CA LEU A 29 -12.00 16.91 5.39
C LEU A 29 -11.28 18.24 5.61
N ASP A 30 -10.41 18.67 4.68
CA ASP A 30 -9.76 19.99 4.73
C ASP A 30 -10.79 21.11 4.65
N TYR A 31 -11.71 21.04 3.70
CA TYR A 31 -12.83 21.99 3.58
C TYR A 31 -13.70 22.04 4.84
N SER A 32 -14.04 20.88 5.40
CA SER A 32 -14.83 20.79 6.62
C SER A 32 -14.10 21.43 7.81
N TYR A 33 -12.79 21.22 7.92
CA TYR A 33 -11.95 21.85 8.94
C TYR A 33 -11.93 23.37 8.83
N GLU A 34 -11.76 23.91 7.63
CA GLU A 34 -11.82 25.35 7.37
C GLU A 34 -13.18 25.93 7.74
N LYS A 35 -14.27 25.30 7.31
CA LYS A 35 -15.63 25.73 7.66
C LYS A 35 -15.85 25.79 9.17
N MET A 36 -15.40 24.78 9.91
CA MET A 36 -15.52 24.81 11.38
C MET A 36 -14.68 25.93 12.02
N ARG A 37 -13.50 26.25 11.46
CA ARG A 37 -12.70 27.40 11.93
C ARG A 37 -13.41 28.72 11.68
N ASP A 38 -14.08 28.86 10.53
CA ASP A 38 -14.88 30.05 10.21
C ASP A 38 -16.08 30.17 11.15
N GLU A 39 -16.77 29.07 11.42
CA GLU A 39 -17.86 29.04 12.41
C GLU A 39 -17.37 29.43 13.80
N LEU A 40 -16.20 28.93 14.24
CA LEU A 40 -15.58 29.34 15.50
C LEU A 40 -15.28 30.85 15.53
N GLN A 41 -14.81 31.42 14.41
CA GLN A 41 -14.58 32.85 14.30
C GLN A 41 -15.87 33.67 14.38
N GLN A 42 -16.94 33.20 13.74
CA GLN A 42 -18.27 33.83 13.82
C GLN A 42 -18.82 33.81 15.25
N VAL A 43 -18.66 32.69 15.98
CA VAL A 43 -19.05 32.60 17.38
C VAL A 43 -18.26 33.60 18.24
N LYS A 44 -16.94 33.71 18.04
CA LYS A 44 -16.10 34.71 18.74
C LYS A 44 -16.57 36.13 18.47
N GLN A 45 -16.93 36.44 17.22
CA GLN A 45 -17.47 37.76 16.86
C GLN A 45 -18.82 38.02 17.54
N GLY A 46 -19.72 37.04 17.54
CA GLY A 46 -21.01 37.15 18.24
C GLY A 46 -20.87 37.40 19.74
N ILE A 47 -19.89 36.75 20.40
CA ILE A 47 -19.57 37.01 21.81
C ILE A 47 -19.05 38.44 22.02
N ALA A 48 -18.21 38.95 21.11
CA ALA A 48 -17.70 40.32 21.18
C ALA A 48 -18.81 41.36 20.99
N ASP A 49 -19.74 41.13 20.07
CA ASP A 49 -20.91 41.99 19.84
C ASP A 49 -21.84 42.00 21.06
N LEU A 50 -22.08 40.83 21.66
CA LEU A 50 -22.85 40.70 22.89
C LEU A 50 -22.19 41.43 24.07
N THR A 51 -20.87 41.27 24.21
CA THR A 51 -20.08 41.97 25.23
C THR A 51 -20.17 43.48 25.07
N THR A 52 -20.13 43.97 23.83
CA THR A 52 -20.28 45.40 23.52
C THR A 52 -21.66 45.91 23.91
N GLN A 53 -22.73 45.16 23.60
CA GLN A 53 -24.10 45.51 23.99
C GLN A 53 -24.23 45.58 25.52
N LYS A 54 -23.72 44.57 26.25
CA LYS A 54 -23.71 44.58 27.71
C LYS A 54 -22.97 45.79 28.28
N LYS A 55 -21.78 46.11 27.75
CA LYS A 55 -21.00 47.29 28.18
C LYS A 55 -21.73 48.60 27.93
N ARG A 56 -22.48 48.72 26.84
CA ARG A 56 -23.32 49.90 26.59
C ARG A 56 -24.40 50.06 27.67
N LEU A 57 -25.07 48.97 28.06
CA LEU A 57 -26.06 49.01 29.15
C LEU A 57 -25.41 49.36 30.50
N GLU A 58 -24.25 48.79 30.81
CA GLU A 58 -23.50 49.13 32.03
C GLU A 58 -23.13 50.62 32.09
N ILE A 59 -22.74 51.22 30.96
CA ILE A 59 -22.47 52.67 30.87
C ILE A 59 -23.74 53.48 31.09
N GLN A 60 -24.88 53.05 30.53
CA GLN A 60 -26.17 53.71 30.74
C GLN A 60 -26.60 53.64 32.21
N LYS A 61 -26.48 52.46 32.83
CA LYS A 61 -26.73 52.26 34.25
C LYS A 61 -25.90 53.22 35.11
N ARG A 62 -24.59 53.31 34.86
CA ARG A 62 -23.70 54.22 35.61
C ARG A 62 -24.13 55.68 35.52
N ARG A 63 -24.55 56.14 34.35
CA ARG A 63 -25.10 57.50 34.18
C ARG A 63 -26.38 57.71 34.99
N LEU A 64 -27.23 56.70 35.10
CA LEU A 64 -28.43 56.78 35.94
C LEU A 64 -28.08 56.83 37.43
N GLU A 65 -27.09 56.05 37.87
CA GLU A 65 -26.58 56.06 39.24
C GLU A 65 -26.08 57.46 39.64
N GLU A 66 -25.28 58.11 38.78
CA GLU A 66 -24.84 59.50 38.99
C GLU A 66 -26.02 60.49 39.11
N ASN A 67 -27.10 60.29 38.32
CA ASN A 67 -28.30 61.12 38.44
C ASN A 67 -29.09 60.84 39.73
N VAL A 68 -29.11 59.59 40.19
CA VAL A 68 -29.72 59.21 41.49
C VAL A 68 -28.99 59.91 42.63
N GLU A 69 -27.65 59.91 42.62
CA GLU A 69 -26.84 60.64 43.61
C GLU A 69 -27.13 62.15 43.57
N LYS A 70 -27.12 62.75 42.38
CA LYS A 70 -27.44 64.17 42.21
C LYS A 70 -28.82 64.54 42.76
N HIS A 71 -29.85 63.74 42.47
CA HIS A 71 -31.20 63.99 42.99
C HIS A 71 -31.29 63.76 44.50
N ASN A 72 -30.50 62.84 45.05
CA ASN A 72 -30.39 62.65 46.48
C ASN A 72 -29.79 63.88 47.18
N ASP A 73 -28.74 64.46 46.61
CA ASP A 73 -28.11 65.67 47.16
C ASP A 73 -29.03 66.89 47.04
N GLN A 74 -29.73 67.05 45.91
CA GLN A 74 -30.75 68.08 45.74
C GLN A 74 -31.88 67.95 46.77
N ALA A 75 -32.31 66.72 47.08
CA ALA A 75 -33.32 66.49 48.10
C ALA A 75 -32.81 66.89 49.50
N ARG A 76 -31.57 66.53 49.84
CA ARG A 76 -30.94 66.92 51.12
C ARG A 76 -30.81 68.43 51.26
N GLU A 77 -30.36 69.12 50.21
CA GLU A 77 -30.25 70.58 50.20
C GLU A 77 -31.62 71.25 50.34
N ALA A 78 -32.64 70.78 49.63
CA ALA A 78 -33.99 71.30 49.74
C ALA A 78 -34.58 71.13 51.15
N VAL A 79 -34.31 70.00 51.81
CA VAL A 79 -34.70 69.78 53.22
C VAL A 79 -33.99 70.75 54.16
N GLN A 80 -32.68 71.02 53.96
CA GLN A 80 -31.94 72.01 54.76
C GLN A 80 -32.47 73.44 54.61
N GLN A 81 -33.14 73.74 53.49
CA GLN A 81 -33.76 75.04 53.21
C GLN A 81 -35.25 75.07 53.59
N ASP A 82 -35.78 74.05 54.27
CA ASP A 82 -37.20 73.89 54.61
C ASP A 82 -38.14 73.91 53.37
N ARG A 83 -37.64 73.47 52.21
CA ARG A 83 -38.38 73.41 50.93
C ARG A 83 -38.84 71.98 50.63
N GLU A 84 -39.81 71.51 51.40
CA GLU A 84 -40.33 70.13 51.29
C GLU A 84 -40.89 69.78 49.90
N ASP A 85 -41.49 70.76 49.21
CA ASP A 85 -42.06 70.56 47.86
C ASP A 85 -40.98 70.23 46.83
N LEU A 86 -39.81 70.87 46.93
CA LEU A 86 -38.65 70.58 46.09
C LEU A 86 -38.00 69.26 46.49
N ALA A 87 -37.89 68.97 47.78
CA ALA A 87 -37.34 67.70 48.26
C ALA A 87 -38.16 66.52 47.72
N ARG A 88 -39.50 66.60 47.80
CA ARG A 88 -40.41 65.58 47.28
C ARG A 88 -40.22 65.37 45.77
N LYS A 89 -40.17 66.45 44.99
CA LYS A 89 -39.93 66.38 43.52
C LYS A 89 -38.56 65.76 43.18
N ALA A 90 -37.51 66.06 43.95
CA ALA A 90 -36.20 65.47 43.75
C ALA A 90 -36.21 63.96 44.05
N LEU A 91 -36.88 63.55 45.12
CA LEU A 91 -37.06 62.14 45.48
C LEU A 91 -37.92 61.37 44.47
N GLU A 92 -38.97 61.97 43.91
CA GLU A 92 -39.77 61.36 42.83
C GLU A 92 -38.90 61.08 41.59
N LYS A 93 -38.04 62.03 41.19
CA LYS A 93 -37.10 61.83 40.09
C LYS A 93 -36.07 60.75 40.40
N LYS A 94 -35.53 60.74 41.64
CA LYS A 94 -34.63 59.70 42.12
C LYS A 94 -35.27 58.32 42.00
N GLN A 95 -36.49 58.16 42.50
CA GLN A 95 -37.23 56.91 42.45
C GLN A 95 -37.45 56.42 41.01
N ALA A 96 -37.86 57.33 40.11
CA ALA A 96 -38.03 56.98 38.70
C ALA A 96 -36.72 56.50 38.04
N LYS A 97 -35.57 57.07 38.43
CA LYS A 97 -34.25 56.60 37.94
C LYS A 97 -33.82 55.27 38.57
N MET A 98 -34.14 55.03 39.84
CA MET A 98 -33.89 53.75 40.49
C MET A 98 -34.65 52.60 39.79
N SER A 99 -35.92 52.80 39.43
CA SER A 99 -36.67 51.79 38.66
C SER A 99 -36.05 51.52 37.28
N GLN A 100 -35.50 52.53 36.61
CA GLN A 100 -34.78 52.35 35.34
C GLN A 100 -33.46 51.56 35.53
N ILE A 101 -32.78 51.73 36.66
CA ILE A 101 -31.58 50.98 37.00
C ILE A 101 -31.90 49.50 37.20
N GLU A 102 -32.96 49.18 37.96
CA GLU A 102 -33.39 47.79 38.20
C GLU A 102 -33.72 47.06 36.88
N GLU A 103 -34.35 47.74 35.93
CA GLU A 103 -34.61 47.19 34.59
C GLU A 103 -33.31 46.91 33.83
N LEU A 104 -32.35 47.85 33.83
CA LEU A 104 -31.05 47.66 33.20
C LEU A 104 -30.23 46.55 33.86
N GLU A 105 -30.30 46.39 35.18
CA GLU A 105 -29.63 45.30 35.89
C GLU A 105 -30.15 43.93 35.44
N THR A 106 -31.46 43.80 35.29
CA THR A 106 -32.09 42.58 34.78
C THR A 106 -31.62 42.27 33.35
N GLN A 107 -31.58 43.28 32.49
CA GLN A 107 -31.07 43.12 31.11
C GLN A 107 -29.58 42.74 31.08
N ILE A 108 -28.75 43.41 31.88
CA ILE A 108 -27.31 43.10 31.99
C ILE A 108 -27.09 41.67 32.48
N ALA A 109 -27.84 41.22 33.49
CA ALA A 109 -27.75 39.86 34.01
C ALA A 109 -28.13 38.82 32.94
N SER A 110 -29.19 39.06 32.18
CA SER A 110 -29.59 38.17 31.07
C SER A 110 -28.53 38.10 29.95
N LEU A 111 -27.92 39.24 29.59
CA LEU A 111 -26.82 39.25 28.62
C LEU A 111 -25.55 38.57 29.16
N GLN A 112 -25.27 38.69 30.46
CA GLN A 112 -24.16 38.00 31.12
C GLN A 112 -24.35 36.48 31.05
N GLU A 113 -25.53 35.98 31.40
CA GLU A 113 -25.84 34.54 31.31
C GLU A 113 -25.70 34.04 29.87
N THR A 114 -26.24 34.78 28.90
CA THR A 114 -26.13 34.43 27.48
C THR A 114 -24.66 34.43 27.04
N GLN A 115 -23.87 35.39 27.49
CA GLN A 115 -22.43 35.46 27.20
C GLN A 115 -21.70 34.23 27.73
N ASP A 116 -21.94 33.86 28.98
CA ASP A 116 -21.29 32.71 29.62
C ASP A 116 -21.65 31.40 28.89
N GLN A 117 -22.93 31.24 28.51
CA GLN A 117 -23.37 30.11 27.69
C GLN A 117 -22.68 30.04 26.32
N LEU A 118 -22.50 31.19 25.65
CA LEU A 118 -21.81 31.24 24.36
C LEU A 118 -20.31 30.96 24.50
N VAL A 119 -19.66 31.41 25.58
CA VAL A 119 -18.26 31.10 25.88
C VAL A 119 -18.09 29.58 26.07
N ASN A 120 -18.95 28.94 26.84
CA ASN A 120 -18.92 27.49 27.03
C ASN A 120 -19.10 26.73 25.70
N LYS A 121 -20.06 27.15 24.86
CA LYS A 121 -20.26 26.56 23.53
C LYS A 121 -19.07 26.81 22.60
N LYS A 122 -18.42 27.96 22.70
CA LYS A 122 -17.19 28.29 21.96
C LYS A 122 -16.06 27.34 22.36
N ASP A 123 -15.90 27.08 23.66
CA ASP A 123 -14.88 26.16 24.17
C ASP A 123 -15.14 24.72 23.69
N GLU A 124 -16.40 24.27 23.75
CA GLU A 124 -16.80 22.97 23.23
C GLU A 124 -16.53 22.84 21.72
N LEU A 125 -16.90 23.85 20.93
CA LEU A 125 -16.62 23.87 19.50
C LEU A 125 -15.11 23.83 19.21
N GLN A 126 -14.32 24.58 19.99
CA GLN A 126 -12.87 24.57 19.85
C GLN A 126 -12.28 23.16 20.10
N SER A 127 -12.69 22.48 21.17
CA SER A 127 -12.25 21.12 21.45
C SER A 127 -12.63 20.15 20.33
N ARG A 128 -13.86 20.24 19.82
CA ARG A 128 -14.32 19.41 18.68
C ARG A 128 -13.51 19.66 17.41
N ILE A 129 -13.10 20.89 17.16
CA ILE A 129 -12.24 21.26 16.02
C ILE A 129 -10.84 20.64 16.16
N GLU A 130 -10.27 20.64 17.36
CA GLU A 130 -8.97 20.02 17.64
C GLU A 130 -9.02 18.49 17.49
N GLU A 131 -10.08 17.85 17.98
CA GLU A 131 -10.32 16.43 17.74
C GLU A 131 -10.47 16.11 16.25
N PHE A 132 -11.24 16.94 15.53
CA PHE A 132 -11.45 16.77 14.10
C PHE A 132 -10.13 16.92 13.32
N ARG A 133 -9.29 17.90 13.69
CA ARG A 133 -7.96 18.07 13.09
C ARG A 133 -7.14 16.78 13.20
N THR A 134 -7.09 16.19 14.38
CA THR A 134 -6.35 14.94 14.61
C THR A 134 -6.90 13.79 13.78
N LYS A 135 -8.22 13.65 13.73
CA LYS A 135 -8.90 12.63 12.90
C LYS A 135 -8.61 12.84 11.41
N LYS A 136 -8.66 14.09 10.93
CA LYS A 136 -8.34 14.45 9.55
C LYS A 136 -6.93 14.03 9.16
N GLU A 137 -5.92 14.42 9.94
CA GLU A 137 -4.52 14.06 9.63
C GLU A 137 -4.32 12.54 9.65
N THR A 138 -4.96 11.84 10.60
CA THR A 138 -4.92 10.36 10.65
C THR A 138 -5.55 9.73 9.42
N MET A 139 -6.72 10.23 8.98
CA MET A 139 -7.41 9.72 7.81
C MET A 139 -6.65 10.02 6.52
N LYS A 140 -6.01 11.18 6.42
CA LYS A 140 -5.15 11.56 5.30
C LYS A 140 -3.95 10.62 5.18
N ALA A 141 -3.22 10.39 6.28
CA ALA A 141 -2.09 9.46 6.29
C ALA A 141 -2.51 8.03 5.92
N ARG A 142 -3.67 7.56 6.41
CA ARG A 142 -4.21 6.24 6.06
C ARG A 142 -4.59 6.14 4.58
N TYR A 143 -5.16 7.20 4.02
CA TYR A 143 -5.52 7.26 2.61
C TYR A 143 -4.27 7.23 1.73
N GLU A 144 -3.26 8.05 2.03
CA GLU A 144 -1.97 8.06 1.32
C GLU A 144 -1.26 6.70 1.39
N ALA A 145 -1.26 6.05 2.55
CA ALA A 145 -0.69 4.71 2.72
C ALA A 145 -1.45 3.64 1.92
N ALA A 146 -2.79 3.69 1.90
CA ALA A 146 -3.61 2.78 1.11
C ALA A 146 -3.40 3.00 -0.39
N GLU A 147 -3.28 4.26 -0.84
CA GLU A 147 -2.98 4.60 -2.22
C GLU A 147 -1.60 4.07 -2.64
N ALA A 148 -0.57 4.30 -1.82
CA ALA A 148 0.77 3.75 -2.06
C ALA A 148 0.76 2.22 -2.13
N SER A 149 0.05 1.55 -1.22
CA SER A 149 -0.08 0.09 -1.21
C SER A 149 -0.79 -0.44 -2.45
N SER A 150 -1.80 0.27 -2.94
CA SER A 150 -2.50 -0.05 -4.19
C SER A 150 -1.57 0.08 -5.39
N ARG A 151 -0.78 1.16 -5.48
CA ARG A 151 0.19 1.37 -6.55
C ARG A 151 1.27 0.29 -6.57
N VAL A 152 1.78 -0.13 -5.41
CA VAL A 152 2.75 -1.23 -5.30
C VAL A 152 2.13 -2.54 -5.75
N SER A 153 0.91 -2.85 -5.31
CA SER A 153 0.20 -4.07 -5.72
C SER A 153 -0.01 -4.10 -7.24
N GLU A 154 -0.42 -2.98 -7.84
CA GLU A 154 -0.61 -2.84 -9.28
C GLU A 154 0.71 -3.05 -10.05
N ALA A 155 1.80 -2.44 -9.58
CA ALA A 155 3.13 -2.63 -10.16
C ALA A 155 3.60 -4.08 -10.06
N MET A 156 3.37 -4.76 -8.92
CA MET A 156 3.71 -6.17 -8.76
C MET A 156 2.89 -7.09 -9.67
N THR A 157 1.60 -6.81 -9.85
CA THR A 157 0.77 -7.58 -10.80
C THR A 157 1.19 -7.35 -12.24
N GLY A 158 1.52 -6.11 -12.62
CA GLY A 158 2.01 -5.80 -13.98
C GLY A 158 3.32 -6.52 -14.29
N VAL A 159 4.27 -6.49 -13.34
CA VAL A 159 5.53 -7.24 -13.45
C VAL A 159 5.27 -8.75 -13.48
N GLY A 160 4.29 -9.25 -12.73
CA GLY A 160 3.90 -10.66 -12.73
C GLY A 160 3.44 -11.15 -14.11
N ASP A 161 2.64 -10.35 -14.81
CA ASP A 161 2.18 -10.65 -16.17
C ASP A 161 3.36 -10.68 -17.16
N GLU A 162 4.27 -9.71 -17.06
CA GLU A 162 5.46 -9.62 -17.92
C GLU A 162 6.47 -10.75 -17.63
N MET A 163 6.65 -11.12 -16.36
CA MET A 163 7.50 -12.25 -15.95
C MET A 163 6.91 -13.59 -16.37
N ALA A 164 5.58 -13.76 -16.33
CA ALA A 164 4.92 -14.96 -16.84
C ALA A 164 5.10 -15.11 -18.36
N ASP A 165 5.13 -14.02 -19.10
CA ASP A 165 5.44 -14.02 -20.53
C ASP A 165 6.90 -14.41 -20.81
N VAL A 166 7.84 -13.87 -20.04
CA VAL A 166 9.27 -14.22 -20.14
C VAL A 166 9.51 -15.69 -19.77
N GLY A 167 8.91 -16.19 -18.69
CA GLY A 167 9.03 -17.60 -18.28
C GLY A 167 8.56 -18.56 -19.37
N ARG A 168 7.41 -18.29 -20.00
CA ARG A 168 6.94 -19.09 -21.15
C ARG A 168 7.85 -18.99 -22.37
N ALA A 169 8.52 -17.86 -22.58
CA ALA A 169 9.48 -17.72 -23.66
C ALA A 169 10.75 -18.55 -23.38
N LEU A 170 11.20 -18.59 -22.13
CA LEU A 170 12.35 -19.37 -21.71
C LEU A 170 12.09 -20.88 -21.82
N GLU A 171 10.94 -21.37 -21.35
CA GLU A 171 10.55 -22.78 -21.44
C GLU A 171 10.54 -23.29 -22.90
N ARG A 172 10.05 -22.48 -23.85
CA ARG A 172 10.13 -22.82 -25.28
C ARG A 172 11.56 -22.85 -25.82
N ALA A 173 12.41 -21.97 -25.32
CA ALA A 173 13.81 -21.92 -25.73
C ALA A 173 14.58 -23.14 -25.20
N GLU A 174 14.29 -23.57 -23.97
CA GLU A 174 14.80 -24.82 -23.40
C GLU A 174 14.33 -26.03 -24.21
N GLU A 175 13.03 -26.17 -24.44
CA GLU A 175 12.47 -27.30 -25.22
C GLU A 175 13.06 -27.38 -26.63
N GLN A 176 13.29 -26.24 -27.29
CA GLN A 176 13.95 -26.18 -28.60
C GLN A 176 15.44 -26.57 -28.53
N THR A 177 16.11 -26.21 -27.44
CA THR A 177 17.52 -26.57 -27.21
C THR A 177 17.63 -28.07 -26.96
N ASP A 178 16.79 -28.62 -26.09
CA ASP A 178 16.72 -30.06 -25.81
C ASP A 178 16.41 -30.86 -27.07
N GLU A 179 15.49 -30.39 -27.92
CA GLU A 179 15.21 -31.02 -29.22
C GLU A 179 16.43 -30.97 -30.15
N MET A 180 17.17 -29.87 -30.16
CA MET A 180 18.38 -29.72 -30.96
C MET A 180 19.51 -30.63 -30.46
N GLU A 181 19.67 -30.74 -29.15
CA GLU A 181 20.63 -31.63 -28.51
C GLU A 181 20.26 -33.10 -28.76
N ALA A 182 19.00 -33.49 -28.58
CA ALA A 182 18.52 -34.84 -28.86
C ALA A 182 18.69 -35.22 -30.34
N ARG A 183 18.41 -34.28 -31.26
CA ARG A 183 18.70 -34.47 -32.69
C ARG A 183 20.19 -34.64 -32.96
N SER A 184 21.04 -33.85 -32.31
CA SER A 184 22.50 -33.94 -32.48
C SER A 184 23.01 -35.29 -31.97
N ALA A 185 22.59 -35.72 -30.78
CA ALA A 185 22.92 -37.02 -30.22
C ALA A 185 22.43 -38.19 -31.09
N ALA A 186 21.21 -38.10 -31.65
CA ALA A 186 20.71 -39.10 -32.58
C ALA A 186 21.50 -39.14 -33.90
N MET A 187 22.01 -38.00 -34.37
CA MET A 187 22.89 -37.94 -35.55
C MET A 187 24.26 -38.55 -35.24
N ASP A 188 24.83 -38.25 -34.07
CA ASP A 188 26.10 -38.85 -33.62
C ASP A 188 25.97 -40.39 -33.51
N GLU A 189 24.87 -40.91 -32.93
CA GLU A 189 24.59 -42.35 -32.87
C GLU A 189 24.41 -42.98 -34.27
N LEU A 190 23.79 -42.25 -35.20
CA LEU A 190 23.62 -42.71 -36.59
C LEU A 190 24.94 -42.71 -37.37
N MET A 191 25.87 -41.80 -37.06
CA MET A 191 27.24 -41.81 -37.58
C MET A 191 28.05 -42.96 -36.99
N ASP A 192 28.02 -43.16 -35.67
CA ASP A 192 28.76 -44.23 -34.98
C ASP A 192 28.29 -45.64 -35.39
N SER A 193 26.98 -45.81 -35.63
CA SER A 193 26.41 -47.08 -36.11
C SER A 193 26.66 -47.35 -37.61
N GLY A 194 27.22 -46.39 -38.35
CA GLY A 194 27.51 -46.50 -39.79
C GLY A 194 26.28 -46.41 -40.70
N ALA A 195 25.07 -46.24 -40.14
CA ALA A 195 23.83 -46.16 -40.89
C ALA A 195 23.66 -44.83 -41.67
N PHE A 196 24.35 -43.76 -41.24
CA PHE A 196 24.36 -42.48 -41.96
C PHE A 196 25.10 -42.57 -43.30
N ASP A 197 26.30 -43.18 -43.33
CA ASP A 197 27.05 -43.47 -44.56
C ASP A 197 26.27 -44.41 -45.50
N ASP A 198 25.52 -45.34 -44.93
CA ASP A 198 24.68 -46.29 -45.66
C ASP A 198 23.48 -45.64 -46.38
N ALA A 199 22.95 -44.55 -45.82
CA ALA A 199 21.84 -43.79 -46.40
C ALA A 199 22.28 -42.74 -47.44
N LEU A 200 23.52 -42.26 -47.39
CA LEU A 200 24.09 -41.30 -48.36
C LEU A 200 24.80 -41.98 -49.54
N SER A 201 24.99 -43.29 -49.48
CA SER A 201 25.59 -44.08 -50.53
C SER A 201 24.61 -44.34 -51.69
N ASP A 202 24.95 -43.92 -52.91
CA ASP A 202 24.21 -44.23 -54.16
C ASP A 202 24.32 -45.72 -54.58
N LYS A 203 24.80 -46.60 -53.70
CA LYS A 203 25.00 -48.03 -54.00
C LYS A 203 23.73 -48.84 -53.73
N ASP A 204 23.28 -49.54 -54.76
CA ASP A 204 22.11 -50.43 -54.73
C ASP A 204 22.33 -51.64 -53.80
N SER A 205 21.26 -52.17 -53.20
CA SER A 205 21.34 -53.17 -52.11
C SER A 205 22.09 -54.46 -52.50
N ILE A 206 22.09 -54.79 -53.79
CA ILE A 206 22.76 -55.97 -54.36
C ILE A 206 24.29 -55.81 -54.39
N GLU A 207 24.79 -54.60 -54.60
CA GLU A 207 26.23 -54.34 -54.72
C GLU A 207 26.92 -54.39 -53.35
N ARG A 208 26.17 -54.08 -52.28
CA ARG A 208 26.56 -54.18 -50.87
C ARG A 208 26.78 -55.63 -50.41
N GLU A 209 25.86 -56.52 -50.79
CA GLU A 209 25.90 -57.94 -50.43
C GLU A 209 27.04 -58.69 -51.16
N LEU A 210 27.41 -58.22 -52.35
CA LEU A 210 28.56 -58.72 -53.12
C LEU A 210 29.92 -58.30 -52.54
N GLU A 211 30.02 -57.09 -51.97
CA GLU A 211 31.26 -56.58 -51.37
C GLU A 211 31.49 -57.19 -49.97
N ALA A 212 30.45 -57.29 -49.14
CA ALA A 212 30.51 -58.02 -47.86
C ALA A 212 30.82 -59.52 -48.06
N GLY A 213 30.25 -60.13 -49.10
CA GLY A 213 30.54 -61.52 -49.47
C GLY A 213 31.98 -61.75 -49.95
N ARG A 214 32.63 -60.75 -50.58
CA ARG A 214 34.05 -60.82 -50.96
C ARG A 214 34.96 -60.72 -49.75
N THR A 215 34.71 -59.79 -48.83
CA THR A 215 35.53 -59.64 -47.62
C THR A 215 35.40 -60.86 -46.71
N SER A 216 34.19 -61.44 -46.56
CA SER A 216 34.00 -62.68 -45.79
C SER A 216 34.70 -63.87 -46.45
N ALA A 217 34.64 -63.99 -47.80
CA ALA A 217 35.34 -65.06 -48.51
C ALA A 217 36.87 -64.92 -48.45
N GLU A 218 37.41 -63.69 -48.47
CA GLU A 218 38.83 -63.41 -48.27
C GLU A 218 39.28 -63.74 -46.84
N VAL A 219 38.50 -63.39 -45.82
CA VAL A 219 38.80 -63.73 -44.42
C VAL A 219 38.68 -65.24 -44.17
N ASP A 220 37.69 -65.93 -44.73
CA ASP A 220 37.53 -67.38 -44.58
C ASP A 220 38.68 -68.14 -45.26
N THR A 221 39.17 -67.67 -46.40
CA THR A 221 40.37 -68.26 -47.06
C THR A 221 41.66 -67.97 -46.29
N GLU A 222 41.77 -66.83 -45.62
CA GLU A 222 42.89 -66.51 -44.73
C GLU A 222 42.84 -67.32 -43.42
N LEU A 223 41.64 -67.65 -42.93
CA LEU A 223 41.44 -68.48 -41.74
C LEU A 223 41.63 -69.99 -42.04
N GLU A 224 41.28 -70.46 -43.24
CA GLU A 224 41.63 -71.80 -43.71
C GLU A 224 43.14 -71.98 -43.91
N THR A 225 43.84 -70.97 -44.42
CA THR A 225 45.31 -71.01 -44.55
C THR A 225 45.99 -70.99 -43.17
N LEU A 226 45.49 -70.21 -42.20
CA LEU A 226 45.95 -70.25 -40.80
C LEU A 226 45.65 -71.60 -40.11
N LYS A 227 44.50 -72.22 -40.36
CA LYS A 227 44.18 -73.58 -39.86
C LYS A 227 45.06 -74.66 -40.50
N ALA A 228 45.40 -74.51 -41.78
CA ALA A 228 46.33 -75.40 -42.47
C ALA A 228 47.77 -75.27 -41.93
N GLU A 229 48.19 -74.07 -41.52
CA GLU A 229 49.46 -73.86 -40.82
C GLU A 229 49.45 -74.42 -39.39
N MET A 230 48.34 -74.29 -38.66
CA MET A 230 48.24 -74.82 -37.28
C MET A 230 48.02 -76.34 -37.20
N GLY A 231 47.63 -77.01 -38.28
CA GLY A 231 47.48 -78.48 -38.36
C GLY A 231 48.80 -79.28 -38.40
N LYS A 232 49.96 -78.61 -38.47
CA LYS A 232 51.29 -79.25 -38.60
C LYS A 232 52.11 -79.31 -37.30
N SER A 233 51.49 -79.02 -36.16
CA SER A 233 52.14 -79.04 -34.85
C SER A 233 51.21 -79.64 -33.78
N SER A 234 51.07 -80.97 -33.81
CA SER A 234 50.47 -81.75 -32.72
C SER A 234 51.55 -82.21 -31.75
N GLY A 235 51.32 -82.05 -30.44
CA GLY A 235 52.04 -82.80 -29.41
C GLY A 235 52.09 -82.15 -28.02
N SER A 236 51.10 -82.48 -27.17
CA SER A 236 51.22 -82.94 -25.75
C SER A 236 52.35 -82.34 -24.88
N SER A 237 52.18 -81.79 -23.67
CA SER A 237 51.30 -82.09 -22.51
C SER A 237 51.45 -80.92 -21.50
N SER A 238 50.35 -80.33 -21.00
CA SER A 238 49.68 -80.62 -19.71
C SER A 238 50.42 -80.12 -18.44
N GLU A 239 49.81 -79.09 -17.83
CA GLU A 239 49.58 -78.83 -16.39
C GLU A 239 50.80 -78.61 -15.46
N SER A 240 50.81 -77.76 -14.45
CA SER A 240 49.85 -76.89 -13.75
C SER A 240 50.67 -75.96 -12.82
N SER A 241 50.21 -74.73 -12.55
CA SER A 241 50.00 -74.20 -11.17
C SER A 241 49.99 -72.66 -11.08
N ALA A 242 48.83 -72.18 -10.61
CA ALA A 242 48.60 -71.19 -9.55
C ALA A 242 49.09 -69.74 -9.70
N ASP A 243 48.09 -68.87 -9.92
CA ASP A 243 47.74 -67.65 -9.18
C ASP A 243 48.80 -66.58 -8.87
N ALA A 244 48.59 -65.41 -9.49
CA ALA A 244 48.84 -64.10 -8.88
C ALA A 244 48.00 -63.01 -9.58
N ASP A 245 47.17 -62.31 -8.77
CA ASP A 245 46.90 -60.86 -8.77
C ASP A 245 46.33 -60.19 -10.06
N VAL A 246 45.27 -59.36 -10.05
CA VAL A 246 44.92 -58.31 -9.07
C VAL A 246 43.59 -57.60 -9.49
N ASP A 247 42.84 -57.09 -8.50
CA ASP A 247 41.90 -55.94 -8.49
C ASP A 247 40.66 -55.93 -9.43
N VAL A 248 39.44 -55.46 -9.10
CA VAL A 248 38.82 -54.77 -7.95
C VAL A 248 37.30 -55.05 -8.04
N GLU A 249 36.70 -55.53 -6.96
CA GLU A 249 35.28 -55.41 -6.57
C GLU A 249 35.35 -54.77 -5.17
N THR A 250 34.49 -53.88 -4.67
CA THR A 250 33.09 -53.54 -4.96
C THR A 250 32.72 -52.29 -4.15
N ASP A 251 31.65 -51.64 -4.62
CA ASP A 251 30.59 -50.95 -3.87
C ASP A 251 30.87 -49.79 -2.89
N VAL A 252 30.34 -48.63 -3.31
CA VAL A 252 29.27 -47.83 -2.67
C VAL A 252 29.30 -47.69 -1.14
N THR A 253 29.40 -46.44 -0.67
CA THR A 253 28.55 -45.73 0.33
C THR A 253 29.29 -44.45 0.71
N ASP A 254 28.76 -43.28 0.36
CA ASP A 254 27.86 -42.42 1.14
C ASP A 254 28.60 -41.37 1.97
N GLU A 255 28.04 -40.15 1.91
CA GLU A 255 28.16 -39.06 2.88
C GLU A 255 29.51 -38.33 3.01
N GLU A 256 29.69 -37.27 2.21
CA GLU A 256 30.41 -36.06 2.66
C GLU A 256 30.10 -34.85 1.73
N VAL A 257 28.87 -34.32 1.81
CA VAL A 257 28.60 -32.92 1.44
C VAL A 257 27.61 -32.34 2.44
N GLU A 258 28.06 -32.17 3.67
CA GLU A 258 27.34 -31.41 4.69
C GLU A 258 28.28 -30.35 5.25
N ALA A 259 28.43 -29.26 4.49
CA ALA A 259 29.22 -28.10 4.90
C ALA A 259 28.76 -26.84 4.15
N GLU A 260 27.50 -26.40 4.36
CA GLU A 260 27.14 -24.98 4.09
C GLU A 260 25.82 -24.50 4.72
N LEU A 261 25.44 -24.97 5.91
CA LEU A 261 24.23 -24.50 6.60
C LEU A 261 24.36 -24.33 8.12
N GLU A 262 25.43 -23.71 8.60
CA GLU A 262 25.50 -23.24 10.00
C GLU A 262 26.21 -21.89 10.14
N GLU A 263 25.58 -20.81 9.65
CA GLU A 263 25.90 -19.45 10.13
C GLU A 263 24.67 -18.52 10.07
N LEU A 264 23.55 -18.94 10.64
CA LEU A 264 22.41 -18.06 10.97
C LEU A 264 21.67 -18.50 12.25
N LYS A 265 22.40 -18.80 13.33
CA LYS A 265 21.74 -19.02 14.63
C LYS A 265 22.49 -18.62 15.90
N ASN A 266 23.54 -17.80 15.83
CA ASN A 266 24.20 -17.28 17.03
C ASN A 266 24.64 -15.83 16.86
N GLU A 267 23.71 -14.93 16.58
CA GLU A 267 23.91 -13.49 16.79
C GLU A 267 22.55 -12.80 16.96
N ASP A 268 21.84 -13.10 18.05
CA ASP A 268 20.76 -12.23 18.56
C ASP A 268 20.45 -12.45 20.05
N ASP A 269 21.36 -13.05 20.82
CA ASP A 269 21.23 -13.20 22.28
C ASP A 269 22.28 -12.36 23.05
N SER A 270 22.68 -11.20 22.50
CA SER A 270 23.51 -10.23 23.23
C SER A 270 23.20 -8.76 22.93
N SER A 271 21.93 -8.36 22.89
CA SER A 271 21.57 -6.95 23.14
C SER A 271 20.17 -6.77 23.76
N SER A 272 19.96 -7.30 24.97
CA SER A 272 19.11 -6.66 25.98
C SER A 272 19.37 -7.29 27.36
N SER A 273 20.32 -6.71 28.07
CA SER A 273 20.26 -6.54 29.52
C SER A 273 20.46 -5.07 29.84
#